data_AF-A0A4P6LSH3-F1
#
_entry.id   AF-A0A4P6LSH3-F1
#
_cell.length_a   1.000
_cell.length_b   1.000
_cell.length_c   1.000
_cell.angle_alpha   90.00
_cell.angle_beta   90.00
_cell.angle_gamma   90.00
#
_symmetry.space_group_name_H-M   'P 1'
#
loop_
_entity.id
_entity.type
_entity.pdbx_description
1 polymer ?
#
loop_
_entity_poly.entity_id
_entity_poly.type
_entity_poly.pdbx_seq_one_letter_code
_entity_poly.pdbx_strand_id
1 'polypeptide(L)'
;MADKRVDSRDEILGQERVLQQDMRRLRANYPENAAYIQCFVDDACDRMDYEGSRMYDEHPDKYMMRKVCDSIHSQIRRESGRMGVESGFCRRCGNLPDEALQDLIEVLFFNEVYRRRCRRRRCRRL
;
A
#
# COMPACT_ATOMS: atom_id res chain seq x y z
N MET A 1 15.19 -40.53 -14.07
CA MET A 1 15.25 -39.05 -13.92
C MET A 1 14.40 -38.70 -12.73
N ALA A 2 14.99 -38.20 -11.66
CA ALA A 2 14.29 -38.00 -10.39
C ALA A 2 13.21 -36.93 -10.56
N ASP A 3 11.96 -37.35 -10.39
CA ASP A 3 10.80 -36.49 -10.28
C ASP A 3 10.97 -35.64 -9.02
N LYS A 4 11.48 -34.42 -9.21
CA LYS A 4 11.59 -33.44 -8.13
C LYS A 4 10.15 -33.05 -7.79
N ARG A 5 9.57 -33.75 -6.80
CA ARG A 5 8.35 -33.28 -6.14
C ARG A 5 8.59 -31.83 -5.77
N VAL A 6 7.94 -30.91 -6.47
CA VAL A 6 8.02 -29.49 -6.15
C VAL A 6 7.49 -29.39 -4.71
N ASP A 7 8.33 -28.91 -3.79
CA ASP A 7 7.91 -28.73 -2.41
C ASP A 7 6.72 -27.77 -2.42
N SER A 8 5.63 -28.09 -1.72
CA SER A 8 4.44 -27.22 -1.67
C SER A 8 4.79 -25.79 -1.21
N ARG A 9 5.91 -25.65 -0.49
CA ARG A 9 6.53 -24.36 -0.15
C ARG A 9 7.03 -23.58 -1.36
N ASP A 10 7.71 -24.23 -2.30
CA ASP A 10 8.24 -23.62 -3.53
C ASP A 10 7.12 -23.15 -4.46
N GLU A 11 6.00 -23.88 -4.50
CA GLU A 11 4.80 -23.46 -5.25
C GLU A 11 4.18 -22.19 -4.67
N ILE A 12 4.02 -22.12 -3.34
CA ILE A 12 3.47 -20.95 -2.65
C ILE A 12 4.38 -19.72 -2.83
N LEU A 13 5.70 -19.91 -2.71
CA LEU A 13 6.68 -18.85 -2.96
C LEU A 13 6.70 -18.42 -4.43
N GLY A 14 6.52 -19.36 -5.36
CA GLY A 14 6.39 -19.08 -6.79
C GLY A 14 5.16 -18.24 -7.11
N GLN A 15 4.00 -18.59 -6.54
CA GLN A 15 2.76 -17.83 -6.67
C GLN A 15 2.90 -16.41 -6.12
N GLU A 16 3.53 -16.23 -4.95
CA GLU A 16 3.77 -14.90 -4.38
C GLU A 16 4.66 -14.04 -5.29
N ARG A 17 5.68 -14.63 -5.93
CA ARG A 17 6.53 -13.92 -6.91
C ARG A 17 5.73 -13.45 -8.13
N VAL A 18 4.87 -14.30 -8.68
CA VAL A 18 3.99 -13.96 -9.81
C VAL A 18 3.05 -12.82 -9.42
N LEU A 19 2.40 -12.92 -8.26
CA LEU A 19 1.51 -11.87 -7.75
C LEU A 19 2.24 -10.54 -7.54
N GLN A 20 3.46 -10.56 -7.00
CA GLN A 20 4.25 -9.33 -6.86
C GLN A 20 4.63 -8.72 -8.21
N GLN A 21 4.96 -9.56 -9.21
CA GLN A 21 5.28 -9.08 -10.55
C GLN A 21 4.04 -8.47 -11.23
N ASP A 22 2.89 -9.10 -11.13
CA ASP A 22 1.63 -8.59 -11.68
C ASP A 22 1.22 -7.28 -10.99
N MET A 23 1.39 -7.19 -9.67
CA MET A 23 1.16 -5.94 -8.94
C MET A 23 2.09 -4.81 -9.39
N ARG A 24 3.37 -5.09 -9.67
CA ARG A 24 4.30 -4.09 -10.22
C ARG A 24 3.83 -3.61 -11.60
N ARG A 25 3.36 -4.52 -12.46
CA ARG A 25 2.79 -4.17 -13.78
C ARG A 25 1.53 -3.32 -13.64
N LEU A 26 0.63 -3.66 -12.72
CA LEU A 26 -0.58 -2.88 -12.46
C LEU A 26 -0.25 -1.47 -11.96
N ARG A 27 0.67 -1.34 -11.00
CA ARG A 27 1.12 -0.05 -10.46
C ARG A 27 1.80 0.82 -11.52
N ALA A 28 2.49 0.24 -12.49
CA ALA A 28 3.08 1.00 -13.60
C ALA A 28 2.04 1.71 -14.47
N ASN A 29 0.79 1.22 -14.47
CA ASN A 29 -0.33 1.82 -15.19
C ASN A 29 -1.18 2.75 -14.30
N TYR A 30 -0.78 3.00 -13.05
CA TYR A 30 -1.53 3.91 -12.18
C TYR A 30 -1.43 5.35 -12.70
N PRO A 31 -2.52 6.12 -12.64
CA PRO A 31 -2.46 7.54 -12.92
C PRO A 31 -1.53 8.22 -11.91
N GLU A 32 -0.92 9.34 -12.32
CA GLU A 32 0.14 9.99 -11.54
C GLU A 32 -0.29 10.36 -10.11
N ASN A 33 -1.55 10.72 -9.92
CA ASN A 33 -2.13 11.02 -8.60
C ASN A 33 -2.14 9.78 -7.69
N ALA A 34 -2.59 8.63 -8.19
CA ALA A 34 -2.65 7.40 -7.42
C ALA A 34 -1.23 6.86 -7.14
N ALA A 35 -0.32 6.95 -8.12
CA ALA A 35 1.08 6.57 -7.93
C ALA A 35 1.75 7.40 -6.83
N TYR A 36 1.49 8.71 -6.80
CA TYR A 36 2.00 9.60 -5.76
C TYR A 36 1.44 9.26 -4.38
N ILE A 37 0.12 9.12 -4.25
CA ILE A 37 -0.52 8.73 -2.98
C ILE A 37 -0.01 7.37 -2.51
N GLN A 38 0.19 6.42 -3.44
CA GLN A 38 0.72 5.10 -3.14
C GLN A 38 2.09 5.16 -2.46
N CYS A 39 2.96 6.11 -2.79
CA CYS A 39 4.25 6.28 -2.09
C CYS A 39 4.05 6.61 -0.60
N PHE A 40 3.14 7.52 -0.25
CA PHE A 40 2.84 7.85 1.15
C PHE A 40 2.18 6.69 1.90
N VAL A 41 1.31 5.96 1.20
CA VAL A 41 0.66 4.77 1.74
C VAL A 41 1.69 3.69 2.02
N ASP A 42 2.59 3.42 1.08
CA ASP A 42 3.65 2.41 1.23
C ASP A 42 4.56 2.79 2.42
N ASP A 43 4.99 4.05 2.53
CA ASP A 43 5.79 4.55 3.65
C ASP A 43 5.07 4.42 5.00
N ALA A 44 3.77 4.73 5.05
CA ALA A 44 2.97 4.61 6.26
C ALA A 44 2.79 3.14 6.67
N CYS A 45 2.56 2.25 5.71
CA CYS A 45 2.45 0.82 5.94
C CYS A 45 3.80 0.21 6.34
N ASP A 46 4.92 0.68 5.80
CA ASP A 46 6.28 0.25 6.19
C ASP A 46 6.56 0.56 7.66
N ARG A 47 6.18 1.75 8.14
CA ARG A 47 6.28 2.09 9.56
C ARG A 47 5.44 1.18 10.47
N MET A 48 4.36 0.61 9.96
CA MET A 48 3.52 -0.35 10.69
C MET A 48 3.93 -1.82 10.50
N ASP A 49 4.90 -2.11 9.63
CA ASP A 49 5.28 -3.48 9.26
C ASP A 49 6.31 -4.09 10.22
N TYR A 50 6.10 -3.94 11.52
CA TYR A 50 6.95 -4.51 12.56
C TYR A 50 6.34 -5.81 13.15
N GLU A 51 7.14 -6.54 13.93
CA GLU A 51 6.69 -7.74 14.63
C GLU A 51 5.77 -7.39 15.81
N GLY A 52 4.64 -8.08 15.95
CA GLY A 52 3.62 -7.73 16.95
C GLY A 52 2.84 -6.44 16.65
N SER A 53 2.93 -5.91 15.42
CA SER A 53 2.14 -4.76 15.02
C SER A 53 0.63 -5.03 15.03
N ARG A 54 -0.12 -4.05 15.56
CA ARG A 54 -1.59 -4.05 15.61
C ARG A 54 -2.24 -4.13 14.22
N MET A 55 -1.49 -3.79 13.18
CA MET A 55 -1.89 -3.97 11.78
C MET A 55 -2.18 -5.43 11.44
N TYR A 56 -1.63 -6.38 12.19
CA TYR A 56 -1.76 -7.83 11.95
C TYR A 56 -2.65 -8.55 12.97
N ASP A 57 -3.30 -7.82 13.88
CA ASP A 57 -4.27 -8.38 14.82
C ASP A 57 -5.44 -9.03 14.07
N GLU A 58 -6.13 -9.97 14.70
CA GLU A 58 -7.33 -10.59 14.12
C GLU A 58 -8.32 -9.51 13.67
N HIS A 59 -8.52 -8.51 14.54
CA HIS A 59 -9.38 -7.35 14.33
C HIS A 59 -8.58 -6.05 14.56
N PRO A 60 -8.01 -5.43 13.51
CA PRO A 60 -7.31 -4.15 13.67
C PRO A 60 -8.30 -3.06 14.10
N ASP A 61 -7.87 -2.20 15.02
CA ASP A 61 -8.70 -1.09 15.52
C ASP A 61 -9.04 -0.09 14.41
N LYS A 62 -10.34 0.20 14.22
CA LYS A 62 -10.84 1.07 13.15
C LYS A 62 -10.40 2.52 13.32
N TYR A 63 -10.34 3.01 14.57
CA TYR A 63 -9.92 4.38 14.84
C TYR A 63 -8.45 4.58 14.50
N MET A 64 -7.59 3.63 14.88
CA MET A 64 -6.17 3.63 14.53
C MET A 64 -5.96 3.63 13.02
N MET A 65 -6.67 2.78 12.27
CA MET A 65 -6.60 2.76 10.80
C MET A 65 -7.01 4.12 10.20
N ARG A 66 -8.13 4.70 10.65
CA ARG A 66 -8.61 6.00 10.17
C ARG A 66 -7.62 7.13 10.47
N LYS A 67 -7.04 7.14 11.67
CA LYS A 67 -6.02 8.12 12.06
C LYS A 67 -4.78 8.05 11.17
N VAL A 68 -4.42 6.86 10.69
CA VAL A 68 -3.32 6.72 9.72
C VAL A 68 -3.69 7.34 8.38
N CYS A 69 -4.91 7.11 7.87
CA CYS A 69 -5.40 7.78 6.66
C CYS A 69 -5.38 9.31 6.81
N ASP A 70 -5.86 9.84 7.93
CA ASP A 70 -5.85 11.28 8.24
C ASP A 70 -4.42 11.85 8.30
N SER A 71 -3.48 11.07 8.85
CA SER A 71 -2.05 11.43 8.88
C SER A 71 -1.44 11.47 7.49
N ILE A 72 -1.80 10.53 6.60
CA ILE A 72 -1.35 10.50 5.20
C ILE A 72 -1.90 11.71 4.46
N HIS A 73 -3.19 12.00 4.62
CA HIS A 73 -3.85 13.18 4.04
C HIS A 73 -3.16 14.48 4.47
N SER A 74 -2.92 14.63 5.78
CA SER A 74 -2.20 15.78 6.34
C SER A 74 -0.77 15.89 5.80
N GLN A 75 -0.07 14.76 5.63
CA GLN A 75 1.27 14.74 5.06
C GLN A 75 1.28 15.19 3.60
N ILE A 76 0.36 14.68 2.78
CA ILE A 76 0.19 15.06 1.37
C ILE A 76 -0.09 16.56 1.26
N ARG A 77 -0.99 17.09 2.10
CA ARG A 77 -1.32 18.53 2.13
C ARG A 77 -0.11 19.39 2.49
N ARG A 78 0.65 18.97 3.51
CA ARG A 78 1.89 19.65 3.94
C ARG A 78 2.97 19.65 2.86
N GLU A 79 3.17 18.54 2.16
CA GLU A 79 4.17 18.43 1.10
C GLU A 79 3.75 19.18 -0.17
N SER A 80 2.45 19.18 -0.49
CA SER A 80 1.90 19.99 -1.59
C SER A 80 2.10 21.49 -1.35
N GLY A 81 1.96 21.96 -0.10
CA GLY A 81 2.20 23.36 0.25
C GLY A 81 3.68 23.77 0.24
N ARG A 82 4.61 22.83 0.41
CA ARG A 82 6.06 23.07 0.36
C ARG A 82 6.62 23.17 -1.06
N MET A 83 6.00 22.49 -2.03
CA MET A 83 6.45 22.43 -3.44
C MET A 83 5.92 23.58 -4.31
N GLY A 84 5.72 24.77 -3.74
CA GLY A 84 5.08 25.92 -4.38
C GLY A 84 5.62 26.28 -5.77
N VAL A 85 4.66 26.46 -6.70
CA VAL A 85 4.64 27.30 -7.92
C VAL A 85 5.54 26.93 -9.12
N GLU A 86 6.69 26.28 -8.98
CA GLU A 86 7.59 26.06 -10.15
C GLU A 86 7.59 24.66 -10.76
N SER A 87 6.99 23.68 -10.07
CA SER A 87 6.79 22.35 -10.63
C SER A 87 5.34 22.21 -11.07
N GLY A 88 5.07 21.67 -12.27
CA GLY A 88 3.71 21.35 -12.76
C GLY A 88 2.92 20.34 -11.89
N PHE A 89 3.35 20.14 -10.65
CA PHE A 89 2.92 19.17 -9.66
C PHE A 89 1.61 19.55 -8.95
N CYS A 90 1.34 20.85 -8.75
CA CYS A 90 0.05 21.33 -8.23
C CYS A 90 -1.13 20.88 -9.12
N ARG A 91 -0.92 20.57 -10.41
CA ARG A 91 -1.96 20.02 -11.30
C ARG A 91 -2.27 18.53 -11.10
N ARG A 92 -1.37 17.74 -10.50
CA ARG A 92 -1.48 16.26 -10.44
C ARG A 92 -2.49 15.76 -9.41
N CYS A 93 -2.54 16.39 -8.23
CA CYS A 93 -3.50 16.06 -7.16
C CYS A 93 -4.28 17.29 -6.66
N GLY A 94 -3.83 18.52 -6.97
CA GLY A 94 -4.40 19.76 -6.43
C GLY A 94 -5.79 20.11 -6.96
N ASN A 95 -6.27 19.43 -8.00
CA ASN A 95 -7.63 19.56 -8.52
C ASN A 95 -8.61 18.49 -7.98
N LEU A 96 -8.12 17.52 -7.20
CA LEU A 96 -9.00 16.49 -6.65
C LEU A 96 -9.77 17.10 -5.46
N PRO A 97 -11.10 17.00 -5.42
CA PRO A 97 -11.86 17.44 -4.26
C PRO A 97 -11.39 16.67 -3.03
N ASP A 98 -11.42 17.33 -1.87
CA ASP A 98 -10.81 16.81 -0.65
C ASP A 98 -11.38 15.44 -0.24
N GLU A 99 -12.69 15.26 -0.43
CA GLU A 99 -13.41 14.00 -0.22
C GLU A 99 -12.86 12.88 -1.11
N ALA A 100 -12.68 13.13 -2.41
CA ALA A 100 -12.15 12.12 -3.33
C ALA A 100 -10.68 11.79 -3.06
N LEU A 101 -9.90 12.74 -2.54
CA LEU A 101 -8.53 12.47 -2.08
C LEU A 101 -8.55 11.55 -0.86
N GLN A 102 -9.42 11.81 0.11
CA GLN A 102 -9.56 10.99 1.31
C GLN A 102 -10.03 9.57 0.95
N ASP A 103 -11.04 9.43 0.10
CA ASP A 103 -11.52 8.14 -0.39
C ASP A 103 -10.42 7.34 -1.09
N LEU A 104 -9.64 8.00 -1.96
CA LEU A 104 -8.54 7.36 -2.67
C LEU A 104 -7.43 6.92 -1.71
N ILE A 105 -7.09 7.74 -0.71
CA ILE A 105 -6.14 7.37 0.35
C ILE A 105 -6.64 6.13 1.10
N GLU A 106 -7.91 6.11 1.51
CA GLU A 106 -8.49 4.98 2.24
C GLU A 106 -8.44 3.69 1.43
N VAL A 107 -8.88 3.73 0.16
CA VAL A 107 -8.87 2.54 -0.71
C VAL A 107 -7.46 2.00 -0.91
N LEU A 108 -6.50 2.87 -1.23
CA LEU A 108 -5.11 2.45 -1.44
C LEU A 108 -4.48 1.92 -0.15
N PHE A 109 -4.75 2.56 0.99
CA PHE A 109 -4.28 2.16 2.30
C PHE A 109 -4.81 0.78 2.71
N PHE A 110 -6.13 0.57 2.65
CA PHE A 110 -6.71 -0.72 3.01
C PHE A 110 -6.30 -1.84 2.05
N ASN A 111 -6.10 -1.52 0.76
CA ASN A 111 -5.56 -2.49 -0.20
C ASN A 111 -4.13 -2.92 0.16
N GLU A 112 -3.25 -1.98 0.51
CA GLU A 112 -1.87 -2.27 0.94
C GLU A 112 -1.87 -3.09 2.23
N VAL A 113 -2.66 -2.70 3.23
CA VAL A 113 -2.80 -3.43 4.49
C VAL A 113 -3.29 -4.85 4.27
N TYR A 114 -4.32 -5.02 3.45
CA TYR A 114 -4.86 -6.32 3.09
C TYR A 114 -3.79 -7.19 2.41
N ARG A 115 -3.07 -6.65 1.43
CA ARG A 115 -2.00 -7.38 0.73
C ARG A 115 -0.89 -7.82 1.67
N ARG A 116 -0.42 -6.95 2.57
CA ARG A 116 0.61 -7.31 3.56
C ARG A 116 0.11 -8.37 4.53
N ARG A 117 -1.14 -8.29 4.99
CA ARG A 117 -1.77 -9.33 5.84
C ARG A 117 -1.86 -10.66 5.11
N CYS A 118 -2.30 -10.68 3.85
CA CYS A 118 -2.35 -11.89 3.04
C CYS A 118 -0.96 -12.48 2.78
N ARG A 119 0.04 -11.66 2.42
CA ARG A 119 1.44 -12.07 2.28
C ARG A 119 1.95 -12.69 3.57
N ARG A 120 1.80 -12.00 4.71
CA ARG A 120 2.27 -12.50 6.02
C ARG A 120 1.59 -13.80 6.43
N ARG A 121 0.28 -13.96 6.17
CA ARG A 121 -0.46 -15.21 6.41
C ARG A 121 0.02 -16.35 5.51
N ARG A 122 0.25 -16.09 4.22
CA ARG A 122 0.78 -17.10 3.28
C ARG A 122 2.18 -17.54 3.65
N CYS A 123 3.06 -16.60 4.00
CA CYS A 123 4.45 -16.90 4.37
C CYS A 123 4.61 -17.49 5.78
N ARG A 124 3.71 -17.22 6.73
CA ARG A 124 3.72 -17.85 8.08
C ARG A 124 3.07 -19.24 8.13
N ARG A 125 2.37 -19.65 7.06
CA ARG A 125 1.86 -21.03 6.90
C ARG A 125 2.93 -22.00 6.37
N LEU A 126 4.14 -21.51 6.10
CA LEU A 126 5.32 -22.29 5.68
C LEU A 126 6.08 -22.79 6.91
#